data_AF-C7FNG5-F1
#
_entry.id   AF-C7FNG5-F1
#
_cell.length_a   1.000
_cell.length_b   1.000
_cell.length_c   1.000
_cell.angle_alpha   90.00
_cell.angle_beta   90.00
_cell.angle_gamma   90.00
#
_symmetry.space_group_name_H-M   'P 1'
#
loop_
_entity.id
_entity.type
_entity.pdbx_description
1 polymer ?
#
loop_
_entity_poly.entity_id
_entity_poly.type
_entity_poly.pdbx_seq_one_letter_code
_entity_poly.pdbx_strand_id
1 'polypeptide(L)' 'MIFFFISLLMLIFKWYRFVFILISLEFLMMSVFLKFFSSLGSMMFFFFMCHSVVSSILGIVVMVGSVKFYGNDLSIF' A
#
# COMPACT_ATOMS: atom_id res chain seq x y z
N MET A 1 15.78 0.21 -5.81
CA MET A 1 15.11 0.78 -7.00
C MET A 1 14.26 -0.27 -7.73
N ILE A 2 14.78 -1.48 -7.99
CA ILE A 2 14.00 -2.58 -8.60
C ILE A 2 12.66 -2.85 -7.88
N PHE A 3 12.64 -2.91 -6.55
CA PHE A 3 11.39 -3.10 -5.78
C PHE A 3 10.35 -1.98 -5.97
N PHE A 4 10.81 -0.74 -6.12
CA PHE A 4 9.93 0.40 -6.41
C PHE A 4 9.33 0.29 -7.82
N PHE A 5 10.13 -0.14 -8.79
CA PHE A 5 9.66 -0.34 -10.16
C PHE A 5 8.66 -1.51 -10.26
N ILE A 6 8.92 -2.62 -9.57
CA ILE A 6 8.03 -3.78 -9.53
C ILE A 6 6.71 -3.46 -8.83
N SER A 7 6.74 -2.70 -7.72
CA SER A 7 5.52 -2.28 -7.03
C SER A 7 4.66 -1.37 -7.91
N LEU A 8 5.26 -0.43 -8.63
CA LEU A 8 4.54 0.40 -9.61
C LEU A 8 3.94 -0.43 -10.75
N LEU A 9 4.68 -1.42 -11.28
CA LEU A 9 4.18 -2.33 -12.31
C LEU A 9 2.99 -3.17 -11.81
N MET A 10 3.09 -3.71 -10.60
CA MET A 10 2.00 -4.46 -9.97
C MET A 10 0.76 -3.59 -9.77
N LEU A 11 0.97 -2.32 -9.40
CA LEU A 11 -0.11 -1.35 -9.32
C LEU A 11 -0.75 -1.24 -10.70
N ILE A 12 -0.03 -0.84 -11.76
CA ILE A 12 -0.54 -0.59 -13.13
C ILE A 12 -1.20 -1.80 -13.82
N PHE A 13 -0.68 -3.02 -13.66
CA PHE A 13 -1.15 -4.18 -14.44
C PHE A 13 -2.20 -5.05 -13.74
N LYS A 14 -2.36 -4.97 -12.42
CA LYS A 14 -3.25 -5.87 -11.66
C LYS A 14 -4.39 -5.14 -10.92
N TRP A 15 -5.00 -4.13 -11.53
CA TRP A 15 -6.13 -3.38 -10.96
C TRP A 15 -7.47 -4.14 -10.88
N TYR A 16 -7.50 -5.44 -11.18
CA TYR A 16 -8.76 -6.19 -11.18
C TYR A 16 -9.31 -6.41 -9.76
N ARG A 17 -8.42 -6.63 -8.77
CA ARG A 17 -8.82 -6.83 -7.37
C ARG A 17 -8.21 -5.76 -6.48
N PHE A 18 -9.00 -5.26 -5.54
CA PHE A 18 -8.58 -4.19 -4.64
C PHE A 18 -7.43 -4.65 -3.72
N VAL A 19 -7.41 -5.93 -3.36
CA VAL A 19 -6.32 -6.56 -2.61
C VAL A 19 -4.95 -6.34 -3.27
N PHE A 20 -4.84 -6.42 -4.59
CA PHE A 20 -3.54 -6.23 -5.26
C PHE A 20 -3.05 -4.78 -5.18
N ILE A 21 -3.98 -3.82 -5.21
CA ILE A 21 -3.67 -2.40 -5.04
C ILE A 21 -3.12 -2.16 -3.63
N LEU A 22 -3.79 -2.69 -2.60
CA LEU A 22 -3.34 -2.59 -1.22
C LEU A 22 -1.94 -3.17 -1.02
N ILE A 23 -1.67 -4.36 -1.56
CA ILE A 23 -0.34 -4.99 -1.49
C ILE A 23 0.72 -4.16 -2.21
N SER A 24 0.40 -3.59 -3.38
CA SER A 24 1.34 -2.77 -4.14
C SER A 24 1.74 -1.49 -3.38
N LEU A 25 0.80 -0.88 -2.65
CA LEU A 25 1.04 0.29 -1.81
C LEU A 25 1.94 -0.05 -0.61
N GLU A 26 1.76 -1.20 0.03
CA GLU A 26 2.65 -1.65 1.11
C GLU A 26 4.09 -1.87 0.64
N PHE A 27 4.27 -2.53 -0.51
CA PHE A 27 5.60 -2.71 -1.10
C PHE A 27 6.24 -1.37 -1.49
N LEU A 28 5.44 -0.40 -1.94
CA LEU A 28 5.93 0.93 -2.25
C LEU A 28 6.41 1.65 -0.98
N MET A 29 5.64 1.62 0.10
CA MET A 29 6.03 2.19 1.40
C MET A 29 7.34 1.57 1.92
N MET A 30 7.49 0.24 1.81
CA MET A 30 8.73 -0.43 2.23
C MET A 30 9.94 -0.03 1.36
N SER A 31 9.73 0.15 0.06
CA SER A 31 10.82 0.55 -0.86
C SER A 31 11.29 1.99 -0.63
N VAL A 32 10.37 2.89 -0.27
CA VAL A 32 10.66 4.28 0.11
C VAL A 32 11.40 4.30 1.44
N PHE A 33 10.92 3.53 2.42
CA PHE A 33 11.57 3.38 3.71
C PHE A 33 13.02 2.92 3.60
N LEU A 34 13.30 1.87 2.82
CA LEU A 34 14.67 1.38 2.62
C LEU A 34 15.58 2.43 1.96
N LYS A 35 15.04 3.32 1.12
CA LYS A 35 15.82 4.37 0.47
C LYS A 35 16.13 5.54 1.40
N PHE A 36 15.21 5.86 2.30
CA PHE A 36 15.32 7.02 3.19
C PHE A 36 15.79 6.68 4.60
N PHE A 37 15.92 5.40 4.97
CA PHE A 37 16.39 4.96 6.29
C PHE A 37 17.72 5.60 6.71
N SER A 38 18.67 5.77 5.79
CA SER A 38 19.96 6.39 6.09
C SER A 38 19.91 7.92 6.23
N SER A 39 18.87 8.56 5.70
CA SER A 39 18.74 10.03 5.64
C SER A 39 17.71 10.58 6.61
N LEU A 40 16.79 9.76 7.12
CA LEU A 40 15.74 10.19 8.03
C LEU A 40 16.22 10.17 9.48
N GLY A 41 15.89 11.23 10.22
CA GLY A 41 16.05 11.26 11.66
C GLY A 41 15.13 10.25 12.36
N SER A 42 15.50 9.85 13.58
CA SER A 42 14.80 8.86 14.40
C SER A 42 13.30 9.14 14.59
N MET A 43 12.92 10.41 14.77
CA MET A 43 11.52 10.81 14.93
C MET A 43 10.69 10.60 13.65
N MET A 44 11.25 10.92 12.48
CA MET A 44 10.57 10.76 11.19
C MET A 44 10.39 9.29 10.84
N PHE A 45 11.35 8.44 11.24
CA PHE A 45 11.24 6.99 11.09
C PHE A 45 10.06 6.42 11.87
N PHE A 46 9.88 6.83 13.13
CA PHE A 46 8.77 6.38 13.96
C PHE A 46 7.41 6.81 13.39
N PHE A 47 7.31 8.08 12.95
CA PHE A 47 6.11 8.56 12.28
C PHE A 47 5.77 7.75 11.02
N PHE A 48 6.78 7.43 10.20
CA PHE A 48 6.58 6.67 8.97
C PHE A 48 6.07 5.25 9.24
N MET A 49 6.58 4.57 10.28
CA MET A 49 6.10 3.25 10.68
C MET A 49 4.67 3.30 11.25
N CYS A 50 4.33 4.31 12.05
CA CYS A 50 2.95 4.47 12.51
C CYS A 50 1.99 4.74 11.35
N HIS A 51 2.40 5.61 10.41
CA HIS A 51 1.61 5.92 9.23
C HIS A 51 1.37 4.68 8.35
N SER A 52 2.38 3.81 8.17
CA SER A 52 2.20 2.59 7.38
C SER A 52 1.14 1.67 7.98
N VAL A 53 1.15 1.48 9.31
CA VAL A 53 0.14 0.65 10.01
C VAL A 53 -1.25 1.26 9.90
N VAL A 54 -1.40 2.57 10.09
CA VAL A 54 -2.71 3.23 9.96
C VAL A 54 -3.25 3.11 8.54
N SER A 55 -2.39 3.30 7.53
CA SER A 55 -2.79 3.19 6.14
C SER A 55 -3.26 1.79 5.73
N SER A 56 -2.66 0.73 6.30
CA SER A 56 -3.03 -0.65 5.97
C SER A 56 -4.35 -1.07 6.62
N ILE A 57 -4.59 -0.66 7.87
CA ILE A 57 -5.87 -0.88 8.55
C ILE A 57 -6.99 -0.16 7.79
N LEU A 58 -6.80 1.11 7.44
CA LEU A 58 -7.78 1.87 6.67
C LEU A 58 -8.05 1.22 5.29
N GLY A 59 -7.00 0.75 4.62
CA GLY A 59 -7.13 0.04 3.34
C GLY A 59 -8.03 -1.21 3.42
N ILE A 60 -7.87 -2.02 4.47
CA ILE A 60 -8.71 -3.20 4.71
C ILE A 60 -10.15 -2.78 5.05
N VAL A 61 -10.36 -1.74 5.86
CA VAL A 61 -11.71 -1.24 6.18
C VAL A 61 -12.45 -0.81 4.90
N VAL A 62 -11.75 -0.13 3.99
CA VAL A 62 -12.32 0.26 2.67
C VAL A 62 -12.68 -0.98 1.84
N MET A 63 -11.82 -2.00 1.82
CA MET A 63 -12.08 -3.26 1.11
C MET A 63 -13.31 -4.01 1.68
N VAL A 64 -13.43 -4.09 3.01
CA VAL A 64 -14.59 -4.73 3.63
C VAL A 64 -15.86 -3.92 3.34
N GLY A 65 -15.76 -2.59 3.35
CA GLY A 65 -16.84 -1.69 2.94
C GLY A 65 -17.30 -1.97 1.51
N SER A 66 -16.37 -2.01 0.54
CA SER A 66 -16.73 -2.25 -0.87
C SER A 66 -17.37 -3.62 -1.08
N VAL A 67 -16.84 -4.68 -0.46
CA VAL A 67 -17.43 -6.02 -0.55
C VAL A 67 -18.84 -6.05 0.08
N LYS A 68 -19.08 -5.32 1.17
CA LYS A 68 -20.40 -5.26 1.81
C LYS A 68 -21.46 -4.58 0.93
N PHE A 69 -21.10 -3.54 0.18
CA PHE A 69 -22.05 -2.79 -0.66
C PHE A 69 -22.20 -3.37 -2.08
N TYR A 70 -21.11 -3.83 -2.69
CA TYR A 70 -21.09 -4.28 -4.09
C TYR A 70 -21.00 -5.81 -4.26
N GLY A 71 -20.80 -6.55 -3.17
CA GLY A 71 -20.75 -8.01 -3.16
C GLY A 71 -19.46 -8.61 -3.77
N ASN A 72 -18.52 -7.78 -4.24
CA ASN A 72 -17.28 -8.25 -4.87
C ASN A 72 -16.07 -7.34 -4.55
N ASP A 73 -14.87 -7.91 -4.56
CA ASP A 73 -13.55 -7.26 -4.36
C ASP A 73 -13.01 -6.67 -5.69
N LEU A 74 -13.89 -6.42 -6.65
CA LEU A 74 -13.50 -5.81 -7.91
C LEU A 74 -13.28 -4.31 -7.66
N SER A 75 -12.03 -3.88 -7.82
CA SER A 75 -11.66 -2.47 -7.71
C SER A 75 -12.09 -1.64 -8.91
N ILE A 76 -12.52 -2.29 -9.98
CA ILE A 76 -13.00 -1.67 -11.21
C ILE A 76 -14.30 -2.37 -11.60
N PHE A 77 -15.39 -1.58 -11.63
CA PHE A 77 -16.47 -1.79 -12.58
C PHE A 77 -16.02 -1.26 -13.95
#